data_AF-A0A0E0F1E7-F1
#
_entry.id   AF-A0A0E0F1E7-F1
#
_cell.length_a   1.000
_cell.length_b   1.000
_cell.length_c   1.000
_cell.angle_alpha   90.00
_cell.angle_beta   90.00
_cell.angle_gamma   90.00
#
_symmetry.space_group_name_H-M   'P 1'
#
loop_
_entity.id
_entity.type
_entity.pdbx_description
1 polymer ?
#
loop_
_entity_poly.entity_id
_entity_poly.type
_entity_poly.pdbx_seq_one_letter_code
_entity_poly.pdbx_strand_id
1 'polypeptide(L)'
;MNYELLLDFLQGDTGLFFTNLPRDDVERLFREFEEHDFARTGSIATETVELKEGPLEQFTHEMEPFLRKQGMPVRLNKGAVELVADHIVCEEGKPISPEAAQTLRLLGMQMATFRLYLVCRWSSDDFETYKEGLAQLRAGEADDSP
;
A
#
# COMPACT_ATOMS: atom_id res chain seq x y z
N MET A 1 -8.59 11.18 35.79
CA MET A 1 -8.72 11.92 34.52
C MET A 1 -7.92 11.11 33.50
N ASN A 2 -8.60 10.34 32.65
CA ASN A 2 -8.06 9.15 31.95
C ASN A 2 -7.29 9.43 30.64
N TYR A 3 -6.85 10.66 30.38
CA TYR A 3 -6.15 10.99 29.12
C TYR A 3 -4.73 10.40 29.06
N GLU A 4 -4.12 10.07 30.20
CA GLU A 4 -2.79 9.45 30.26
C GLU A 4 -2.76 8.08 29.58
N LEU A 5 -3.86 7.33 29.65
CA LEU A 5 -4.00 6.02 28.98
C LEU A 5 -3.95 6.12 27.45
N LEU A 6 -4.27 7.30 26.89
CA LEU A 6 -4.28 7.53 25.45
C LEU A 6 -2.85 7.67 24.91
N LEU A 7 -1.92 8.17 25.73
CA LEU A 7 -0.52 8.34 25.36
C LEU A 7 0.19 6.99 25.15
N ASP A 8 -0.22 5.95 25.88
CA ASP A 8 0.33 4.60 25.72
C ASP A 8 0.04 4.00 24.33
N PHE A 9 -1.01 4.47 23.65
CA PHE A 9 -1.39 4.00 22.31
C PHE A 9 -0.90 4.90 21.17
N LEU A 10 -0.19 6.00 21.47
CA LEU A 10 0.36 6.92 20.47
C LEU A 10 1.83 6.64 20.20
N GLN A 11 2.12 5.41 19.77
CA GLN A 11 3.47 4.96 19.40
C GLN A 11 3.47 4.46 17.95
N GLY A 12 4.60 4.59 17.25
CA GLY A 12 4.75 4.16 15.86
C GLY A 12 3.78 4.84 14.88
N ASP A 13 3.23 4.05 13.96
CA ASP A 13 2.28 4.49 12.92
C ASP A 13 0.85 4.65 13.46
N THR A 14 0.66 5.57 14.40
CA THR A 14 -0.64 5.86 15.01
C THR A 14 -1.09 7.31 14.78
N GLY A 15 -2.41 7.52 14.69
CA GLY A 15 -3.01 8.82 14.46
C GLY A 15 -4.20 9.08 15.38
N LEU A 16 -4.43 10.36 15.71
CA LEU A 16 -5.62 10.78 16.44
C LEU A 16 -6.70 11.22 15.47
N PHE A 17 -7.89 10.64 15.62
CA PHE A 17 -9.07 10.97 14.83
C PHE A 17 -10.13 11.58 15.75
N PHE A 18 -10.49 12.84 15.50
CA PHE A 18 -11.53 13.55 16.25
C PHE A 18 -12.77 13.69 15.38
N THR A 19 -13.92 13.27 15.91
CA THR A 19 -15.21 13.35 15.20
C THR A 19 -16.35 13.51 16.18
N ASN A 20 -17.46 14.06 15.70
CA ASN A 20 -18.75 14.10 16.39
C ASN A 20 -19.74 13.05 15.84
N LEU A 21 -19.28 12.16 14.96
CA LEU A 21 -20.10 11.07 14.43
C LEU A 21 -20.46 10.04 15.52
N PRO A 22 -21.63 9.39 15.42
CA PRO A 22 -21.98 8.27 16.29
C PRO A 22 -20.97 7.13 16.19
N ARG A 23 -20.76 6.43 17.30
CA ARG A 23 -19.88 5.25 17.40
C ARG A 23 -20.06 4.28 16.23
N ASP A 24 -21.29 3.84 15.99
CA ASP A 24 -21.58 2.80 15.00
C ASP A 24 -21.22 3.25 13.58
N ASP A 25 -21.37 4.54 13.28
CA ASP A 25 -21.00 5.11 11.98
C ASP A 25 -19.48 5.15 11.81
N VAL A 26 -18.74 5.48 12.88
CA VAL A 26 -17.26 5.48 12.88
C VAL A 26 -16.72 4.06 12.74
N GLU A 27 -17.25 3.11 13.51
CA GLU A 27 -16.84 1.70 13.42
C GLU A 27 -17.15 1.09 12.04
N ARG A 28 -18.29 1.45 11.44
CA ARG A 28 -18.61 1.05 10.07
C ARG A 28 -17.65 1.67 9.07
N LEU A 29 -17.39 2.97 9.18
CA LEU A 29 -16.52 3.69 8.26
C LEU A 29 -15.10 3.10 8.27
N PHE A 30 -14.49 2.87 9.42
CA PHE A 30 -13.13 2.31 9.49
C PHE A 30 -13.07 0.84 9.02
N ARG A 31 -14.16 0.08 9.17
CA ARG A 31 -14.23 -1.30 8.69
C ARG A 31 -14.37 -1.39 7.17
N GLU A 32 -15.11 -0.46 6.59
CA GLU A 32 -15.34 -0.38 5.14
C GLU A 32 -14.23 0.41 4.42
N PHE A 33 -13.46 1.22 5.15
CA PHE A 33 -12.38 2.01 4.59
C PHE A 33 -11.22 1.12 4.16
N GLU A 34 -11.05 1.04 2.86
CA GLU A 34 -9.98 0.33 2.20
C GLU A 34 -9.49 1.21 1.05
N GLU A 35 -8.23 1.60 1.09
CA GLU A 35 -7.58 2.23 -0.05
C GLU A 35 -6.58 1.27 -0.67
N HIS A 36 -6.65 1.13 -1.98
CA HIS A 36 -5.64 0.41 -2.72
C HIS A 36 -4.40 1.29 -2.84
N ASP A 37 -3.32 0.92 -2.15
CA ASP A 37 -2.02 1.59 -2.24
C ASP A 37 -1.14 0.84 -3.27
N PHE A 38 -0.19 1.57 -3.82
CA PHE A 38 0.83 0.96 -4.65
C PHE A 38 1.74 0.11 -3.78
N ALA A 39 2.08 -1.09 -4.26
CA ALA A 39 3.06 -1.94 -3.59
C ALA A 39 4.33 -1.14 -3.25
N ARG A 40 4.81 -1.35 -2.03
CA ARG A 40 6.09 -0.80 -1.58
C ARG A 40 7.17 -1.82 -1.86
N THR A 41 8.41 -1.35 -1.98
CA THR A 41 9.56 -2.23 -2.04
C THR A 41 9.55 -3.17 -0.83
N GLY A 42 9.76 -4.46 -1.05
CA GLY A 42 9.75 -5.48 -0.01
C GLY A 42 8.37 -6.04 0.34
N SER A 43 7.27 -5.39 -0.07
CA SER A 43 5.93 -5.95 0.08
C SER A 43 5.80 -7.27 -0.67
N ILE A 44 5.06 -8.23 -0.13
CA ILE A 44 4.76 -9.48 -0.83
C ILE A 44 3.72 -9.20 -1.92
N ALA A 45 4.02 -9.60 -3.16
CA ALA A 45 3.08 -9.44 -4.27
C ALA A 45 1.85 -10.34 -4.07
N THR A 46 0.66 -9.74 -4.22
CA THR A 46 -0.64 -10.43 -4.08
C THR A 46 -1.02 -11.23 -5.32
N GLU A 47 -0.42 -10.92 -6.46
CA GLU A 47 -0.65 -11.60 -7.73
C GLU A 47 0.61 -11.49 -8.61
N THR A 48 0.68 -12.33 -9.64
CA THR A 48 1.75 -12.28 -10.65
C THR A 48 1.36 -11.30 -11.74
N VAL A 49 2.21 -10.30 -11.99
CA VAL A 49 2.05 -9.39 -13.13
C VAL A 49 3.07 -9.71 -14.20
N GLU A 50 2.54 -10.05 -15.37
CA GLU A 50 3.31 -10.32 -16.58
C GLU A 50 2.82 -9.39 -17.70
N LEU A 51 3.77 -8.73 -18.36
CA LEU A 51 3.55 -7.97 -19.57
C LEU A 51 3.98 -8.79 -20.77
N LYS A 52 3.12 -8.87 -21.79
CA LYS A 52 3.41 -9.59 -23.03
C LYS A 52 4.17 -8.72 -24.03
N GLU A 53 5.01 -9.36 -24.84
CA GLU A 53 5.69 -8.72 -25.96
C GLU A 53 4.70 -7.93 -26.84
N GLY A 54 5.08 -6.71 -27.23
CA GLY A 54 4.25 -5.87 -28.08
C GLY A 54 4.25 -4.39 -27.70
N PRO A 55 3.44 -3.57 -28.39
CA PRO A 55 3.37 -2.13 -28.16
C PRO A 55 2.75 -1.81 -26.79
N LEU A 56 3.39 -0.89 -26.05
CA LEU A 56 2.93 -0.36 -24.77
C LEU A 56 2.32 1.03 -25.02
N GLU A 57 1.09 1.07 -25.53
CA GLU A 57 0.38 2.31 -25.90
C GLU A 57 0.11 3.23 -24.71
N GLN A 58 0.12 2.71 -23.49
CA GLN A 58 -0.03 3.47 -22.25
C GLN A 58 1.18 4.37 -21.93
N PHE A 59 2.34 4.12 -22.55
CA PHE A 59 3.56 4.87 -22.28
C PHE A 59 3.94 5.81 -23.42
N THR A 60 4.39 7.01 -23.07
CA THR A 60 4.90 7.98 -24.04
C THR A 60 6.32 7.62 -24.45
N HIS A 61 6.74 8.06 -25.65
CA HIS A 61 8.10 7.84 -26.14
C HIS A 61 9.20 8.40 -25.22
N GLU A 62 8.91 9.45 -24.45
CA GLU A 62 9.82 10.06 -23.49
C GLU A 62 10.08 9.15 -22.27
N MET A 63 9.16 8.22 -21.97
CA MET A 63 9.30 7.28 -20.86
C MET A 63 10.19 6.08 -21.20
N GLU A 64 10.50 5.83 -22.48
CA GLU A 64 11.30 4.69 -22.92
C GLU A 64 12.65 4.57 -22.18
N PRO A 65 13.46 5.63 -22.07
CA PRO A 65 14.74 5.54 -21.35
C PRO A 65 14.57 5.23 -19.87
N PHE A 66 13.47 5.69 -19.26
CA PHE A 66 13.14 5.42 -17.88
C PHE A 66 12.75 3.96 -17.68
N LEU A 67 11.84 3.43 -18.50
CA LEU A 67 11.40 2.03 -18.45
C LEU A 67 12.58 1.07 -18.65
N ARG A 68 13.47 1.37 -19.60
CA ARG A 68 14.70 0.61 -19.82
C ARG A 68 15.62 0.63 -18.59
N LYS A 69 15.72 1.77 -17.89
CA LYS A 69 16.50 1.89 -16.65
C LYS A 69 15.89 1.09 -15.50
N GLN A 70 14.57 0.90 -15.48
CA GLN A 70 13.88 0.00 -14.54
C GLN A 70 14.01 -1.48 -14.91
N GLY A 71 14.80 -1.84 -15.94
CA GLY A 71 15.04 -3.23 -16.34
C GLY A 71 13.97 -3.80 -17.27
N MET A 72 13.01 -3.01 -17.73
CA MET A 72 12.04 -3.47 -18.73
C MET A 72 12.73 -3.64 -20.10
N PRO A 73 12.53 -4.77 -20.79
CA PRO A 73 13.05 -5.00 -22.13
C PRO A 73 12.22 -4.22 -23.16
N VAL A 74 12.46 -2.91 -23.29
CA VAL A 74 11.74 -2.02 -24.21
C VAL A 74 12.63 -1.48 -25.33
N ARG A 75 12.00 -1.15 -26.45
CA ARG A 75 12.57 -0.41 -27.58
C ARG A 75 11.63 0.70 -28.02
N LEU A 76 12.19 1.71 -28.70
CA LEU A 76 11.40 2.70 -29.42
C LEU A 76 11.22 2.25 -30.88
N ASN A 77 9.98 1.99 -31.29
CA ASN A 77 9.64 1.61 -32.66
C ASN A 77 8.69 2.65 -33.27
N LYS A 78 9.17 3.42 -34.26
CA LYS A 78 8.42 4.50 -34.94
C LYS A 78 7.73 5.49 -33.99
N GLY A 79 8.36 5.77 -32.84
CA GLY A 79 7.82 6.71 -31.83
C GLY A 79 6.85 6.08 -30.82
N ALA A 80 6.60 4.77 -30.90
CA ALA A 80 5.87 4.03 -29.86
C ALA A 80 6.85 3.21 -29.02
N VAL A 81 6.57 3.08 -27.72
CA VAL A 81 7.30 2.16 -26.83
C VAL A 81 6.80 0.75 -27.09
N GLU A 82 7.72 -0.20 -27.27
CA GLU A 82 7.40 -1.60 -27.54
C GLU A 82 8.25 -2.49 -26.63
N LEU A 83 7.61 -3.44 -25.96
CA LEU A 83 8.27 -4.49 -25.21
C LEU A 83 8.82 -5.53 -26.19
N VAL A 84 10.10 -5.87 -26.11
CA VAL A 84 10.78 -6.80 -27.04
C VAL A 84 10.71 -8.27 -26.64
N ALA A 85 10.25 -8.57 -25.43
CA ALA A 85 10.00 -9.92 -24.94
C ALA A 85 9.04 -9.87 -23.76
N ASP A 86 8.34 -10.97 -23.48
CA ASP A 86 7.55 -11.12 -22.26
C ASP A 86 8.39 -10.74 -21.02
N HIS A 87 7.79 -9.97 -20.12
CA HIS A 87 8.46 -9.45 -18.92
C HIS A 87 7.58 -9.63 -17.69
N ILE A 88 8.10 -10.37 -16.71
CA ILE A 88 7.46 -10.54 -15.41
C ILE A 88 7.90 -9.38 -14.53
N VAL A 89 6.94 -8.55 -14.11
CA VAL A 89 7.19 -7.39 -13.22
C VAL A 89 7.33 -7.88 -11.78
N CYS A 90 6.42 -8.75 -11.34
CA CYS A 90 6.47 -9.41 -10.04
C CYS A 90 5.76 -10.76 -10.09
N GLU A 91 6.08 -11.64 -9.15
CA GLU A 91 5.45 -12.94 -8.98
C GLU A 91 4.73 -13.00 -7.64
N GLU A 92 3.53 -13.58 -7.64
CA GLU A 92 2.72 -13.80 -6.43
C GLU A 92 3.54 -14.49 -5.33
N GLY A 93 3.43 -13.98 -4.11
CA GLY A 93 4.12 -14.54 -2.94
C GLY A 93 5.60 -14.16 -2.83
N LYS A 94 6.16 -13.41 -3.78
CA LYS A 94 7.55 -12.91 -3.69
C LYS A 94 7.62 -11.44 -3.26
N PRO A 95 8.70 -11.02 -2.58
CA PRO A 95 8.96 -9.61 -2.29
C PRO A 95 9.11 -8.78 -3.58
N ILE A 96 8.46 -7.63 -3.63
CA ILE A 96 8.49 -6.70 -4.76
C ILE A 96 9.80 -5.91 -4.74
N SER A 97 10.52 -5.90 -5.86
CA SER A 97 11.74 -5.09 -6.00
C SER A 97 11.43 -3.59 -6.18
N PRO A 98 12.39 -2.68 -5.95
CA PRO A 98 12.18 -1.25 -6.19
C PRO A 98 11.73 -0.93 -7.62
N GLU A 99 12.32 -1.60 -8.61
CA GLU A 99 12.02 -1.42 -10.03
C GLU A 99 10.61 -1.94 -10.36
N ALA A 100 10.24 -3.08 -9.77
CA ALA A 100 8.90 -3.64 -9.90
C ALA A 100 7.85 -2.70 -9.28
N ALA A 101 8.07 -2.20 -8.07
CA ALA A 101 7.17 -1.24 -7.41
C ALA A 101 6.95 0.02 -8.25
N GLN A 102 8.02 0.55 -8.86
CA GLN A 102 7.92 1.70 -9.75
C GLN A 102 7.16 1.38 -11.04
N THR A 103 7.39 0.19 -11.61
CA THR A 103 6.69 -0.27 -12.82
C THR A 103 5.19 -0.48 -12.55
N LEU A 104 4.83 -1.10 -11.43
CA LEU A 104 3.44 -1.26 -10.99
C LEU A 104 2.75 0.11 -10.80
N ARG A 105 3.45 1.09 -10.23
CA ARG A 105 2.96 2.49 -10.12
C ARG A 105 2.65 3.09 -11.49
N LEU A 106 3.55 2.92 -12.45
CA LEU A 106 3.37 3.41 -13.81
C LEU A 106 2.22 2.73 -14.56
N LEU A 107 1.98 1.44 -14.27
CA LEU A 107 0.85 0.68 -14.82
C LEU A 107 -0.47 0.96 -14.10
N GLY A 108 -0.46 1.73 -13.01
CA GLY A 108 -1.64 1.99 -12.20
C GLY A 108 -2.11 0.79 -11.38
N MET A 109 -1.27 -0.24 -11.21
CA MET A 109 -1.63 -1.45 -10.48
C MET A 109 -1.33 -1.29 -8.99
N GLN A 110 -2.40 -1.27 -8.21
CA GLN A 110 -2.35 -1.18 -6.75
C GLN A 110 -2.44 -2.59 -6.18
N MET A 111 -1.38 -3.03 -5.51
CA MET A 111 -1.22 -4.38 -4.96
C MET A 111 -1.09 -4.39 -3.42
N ALA A 112 -1.28 -3.24 -2.79
CA ALA A 112 -1.33 -3.13 -1.35
C ALA A 112 -2.74 -2.67 -0.95
N THR A 113 -3.22 -3.23 0.15
CA THR A 113 -4.48 -2.82 0.75
C THR A 113 -4.15 -2.02 2.00
N PHE A 114 -4.37 -0.72 1.95
CA PHE A 114 -4.24 0.15 3.11
C PHE A 114 -5.56 0.16 3.89
N ARG A 115 -5.48 -0.18 5.18
CA ARG A 115 -6.61 -0.13 6.11
C ARG A 115 -6.19 0.59 7.37
N LEU A 116 -7.13 1.35 7.93
CA LEU A 116 -6.98 1.97 9.23
C LEU A 116 -7.69 1.13 10.27
N TYR A 117 -7.01 0.83 11.37
CA TYR A 117 -7.61 0.09 12.48
C TYR A 117 -7.84 1.02 13.66
N LEU A 118 -9.07 1.02 14.19
CA LEU A 118 -9.37 1.69 15.45
C LEU A 118 -8.69 0.93 16.58
N VAL A 119 -7.87 1.59 17.39
CA VAL A 119 -7.16 0.99 18.54
C VAL A 119 -7.94 1.25 19.84
N CYS A 120 -8.33 2.50 20.06
CA CYS A 120 -9.14 2.90 21.20
C CYS A 120 -10.06 4.07 20.84
N ARG A 121 -11.12 4.22 21.62
CA ARG A 121 -12.03 5.37 21.58
C ARG A 121 -12.14 5.95 22.97
N TRP A 122 -12.04 7.27 23.05
CA TRP A 122 -12.29 8.02 24.26
C TRP A 122 -13.46 8.98 24.05
N SER A 123 -14.31 9.09 25.07
CA SER A 123 -15.36 10.09 25.20
C SER A 123 -15.38 10.58 26.65
N SER A 124 -16.13 11.66 26.92
CA SER A 124 -16.21 12.27 28.26
C SER A 124 -16.53 11.28 29.37
N ASP A 125 -17.30 10.23 29.06
CA ASP A 125 -17.87 9.30 30.04
C ASP A 125 -17.41 7.85 29.86
N ASP A 126 -16.70 7.54 28.77
CA ASP A 126 -16.41 6.17 28.37
C ASP A 126 -15.07 6.06 27.62
N PHE A 127 -14.34 4.97 27.88
CA PHE A 127 -13.10 4.59 27.20
C PHE A 127 -13.16 3.12 26.84
N GLU A 128 -12.99 2.82 25.56
CA GLU A 128 -13.00 1.45 25.06
C GLU A 128 -11.81 1.19 24.15
N THR A 129 -11.38 -0.07 24.12
CA THR A 129 -10.31 -0.55 23.25
C THR A 129 -10.85 -1.60 22.28
N TYR A 130 -10.30 -1.60 21.08
CA TYR A 130 -10.67 -2.52 20.03
C TYR A 130 -9.59 -3.59 19.87
N LYS A 131 -9.99 -4.85 20.01
CA LYS A 131 -9.06 -5.99 19.98
C LYS A 131 -8.28 -6.08 18.67
N GLU A 132 -8.92 -5.80 17.55
CA GLU A 132 -8.32 -5.85 16.21
C GLU A 132 -7.23 -4.80 16.04
N GLY A 133 -7.51 -3.53 16.37
CA GLY A 133 -6.50 -2.48 16.32
C GLY A 133 -5.36 -2.70 17.31
N LEU A 134 -5.63 -3.24 18.51
CA LEU A 134 -4.57 -3.61 19.45
C LEU A 134 -3.67 -4.74 18.92
N ALA A 135 -4.23 -5.70 18.19
CA ALA A 135 -3.44 -6.76 17.57
C ALA A 135 -2.51 -6.20 16.48
N GLN A 136 -3.01 -5.27 15.66
CA GLN A 136 -2.21 -4.64 14.61
C GLN A 136 -1.15 -3.68 15.15
N LEU A 137 -1.46 -2.91 16.19
CA LEU A 137 -0.49 -2.05 16.87
C LEU A 137 0.73 -2.86 17.35
N ARG A 138 0.49 -4.04 17.93
CA ARG A 138 1.55 -4.94 18.42
C ARG A 138 2.29 -5.68 17.30
N ALA A 139 1.63 -5.94 16.18
CA ALA A 139 2.26 -6.55 15.01
C ALA A 139 3.25 -5.58 14.34
N GLY A 140 2.91 -4.29 14.28
CA GLY A 140 3.82 -3.25 13.75
C GLY A 140 5.10 -3.08 14.57
N GLU A 141 5.04 -3.28 15.89
CA GLU A 141 6.23 -3.24 16.76
C GLU A 141 7.22 -4.39 16.51
N ALA A 142 6.78 -5.50 15.92
CA ALA A 142 7.61 -6.69 15.68
C ALA A 142 8.44 -6.60 14.38
N ASP A 143 8.06 -5.75 13.43
CA ASP A 143 8.72 -5.59 12.13
C ASP A 143 9.85 -4.54 12.16
N ASP A 144 9.92 -3.72 13.22
CA ASP A 144 10.93 -2.67 13.41
C ASP A 144 12.09 -3.13 14.35
N SER A 145 12.25 -4.45 14.54
CA SER A 145 13.40 -5.03 15.23
C SER A 145 14.58 -5.18 14.25
N PRO A 146 15.79 -4.66 14.60
CA PRO A 146 16.94 -4.59 13.70
C PRO A 146 17.52 -5.94 13.29
#